data_AF-A0A8J2M7T1-F1
#
_entry.id   AF-A0A8J2M7T1-F1
#
_cell.length_a   1.000
_cell.length_b   1.000
_cell.length_c   1.000
_cell.angle_alpha   90.00
_cell.angle_beta   90.00
_cell.angle_gamma   90.00
#
_symmetry.space_group_name_H-M   'P 1'
#
loop_
_entity.id
_entity.type
_entity.pdbx_description
1 polymer ?
#
loop_
_entity_poly.entity_id
_entity_poly.type
_entity_poly.pdbx_seq_one_letter_code
_entity_poly.pdbx_strand_id
1 'polypeptide(L)'
;MSTESLYAAVNEVLKKLVAEAIAAEKCIKIVHRTTKKKIAPDRMEEILTIAKGELQESVLNAVSQVIHNDEVLEGMVKLKNLIEGSSKEVTGWRPSGIPSDDIAGHLQPVMFNIEENLIRLRFRLEAEIEKKRNFYKETEDKAQAMMREAALSNNIVRPLP
;
A
#
# COMPACT_ATOMS: atom_id res chain seq x y z
N MET A 1 -13.83 5.31 9.24
CA MET A 1 -13.69 4.58 10.52
C MET A 1 -12.71 5.33 11.38
N SER A 2 -13.14 5.91 12.50
CA SER A 2 -12.25 6.49 13.51
C SER A 2 -11.66 5.35 14.35
N THR A 3 -10.50 5.59 14.96
CA THR A 3 -9.84 4.71 15.95
C THR A 3 -10.78 4.28 17.08
N GLU A 4 -11.80 5.10 17.36
CA GLU A 4 -12.89 4.82 18.29
C GLU A 4 -13.69 3.56 17.91
N SER A 5 -13.75 3.18 16.63
CA SER A 5 -14.52 2.02 16.16
C SER A 5 -13.97 0.68 16.66
N LEU A 6 -12.64 0.53 16.76
CA LEU A 6 -12.03 -0.72 17.25
C LEU A 6 -12.20 -0.84 18.76
N TYR A 7 -11.87 0.23 19.49
CA TYR A 7 -12.03 0.27 20.95
C TYR A 7 -13.50 0.11 21.36
N ALA A 8 -14.44 0.73 20.64
CA ALA A 8 -15.86 0.56 20.91
C ALA A 8 -16.31 -0.89 20.67
N ALA A 9 -15.88 -1.52 19.58
CA ALA A 9 -16.21 -2.91 19.28
C ALA A 9 -15.68 -3.87 20.35
N VAL A 10 -14.42 -3.71 20.76
CA VAL A 10 -13.81 -4.51 21.84
C VAL A 10 -14.58 -4.32 23.15
N ASN A 11 -14.89 -3.08 23.50
CA ASN A 11 -15.60 -2.78 24.74
C ASN A 11 -17.02 -3.39 24.76
N GLU A 12 -17.74 -3.33 23.63
CA GLU A 12 -19.08 -3.93 23.53
C GLU A 12 -19.04 -5.46 23.63
N VAL A 13 -18.08 -6.12 22.98
CA VAL A 13 -17.89 -7.58 23.12
C VAL A 13 -17.53 -7.95 24.56
N LEU A 14 -16.62 -7.19 25.18
CA LEU A 14 -16.18 -7.42 26.54
C LEU A 14 -17.32 -7.27 27.55
N LYS A 15 -18.14 -6.23 27.45
CA LYS A 15 -19.33 -6.05 28.30
C LYS A 15 -20.27 -7.26 28.22
N LYS A 16 -20.54 -7.76 27.01
CA LYS A 16 -21.40 -8.95 26.81
C LYS A 16 -20.79 -10.19 27.45
N LEU A 17 -19.50 -10.43 27.23
CA LEU A 17 -18.79 -11.58 27.77
C LEU A 17 -18.76 -11.56 29.29
N VAL A 18 -18.47 -10.40 29.89
CA VAL A 18 -18.46 -10.20 31.34
C VAL A 18 -19.85 -10.42 31.95
N ALA A 19 -20.90 -9.94 31.30
CA ALA A 19 -22.27 -10.14 31.74
C ALA A 19 -22.69 -11.63 31.72
N GLU A 20 -22.23 -12.39 30.72
CA GLU A 20 -22.58 -13.81 30.57
C GLU A 20 -21.74 -14.74 31.46
N ALA A 21 -20.45 -14.43 31.61
CA ALA A 21 -19.50 -15.23 32.39
C ALA A 21 -19.65 -15.01 33.90
N ILE A 22 -19.85 -13.76 34.33
CA ILE A 22 -19.96 -13.37 35.74
C ILE A 22 -21.43 -13.11 36.10
N ALA A 23 -22.24 -14.17 35.99
CA ALA A 23 -23.66 -14.14 36.33
C ALA A 23 -23.86 -14.58 37.79
N ALA A 24 -24.61 -13.79 38.56
CA ALA A 24 -24.78 -14.00 40.00
C ALA A 24 -25.27 -15.40 40.37
N GLU A 25 -26.29 -15.91 39.66
CA GLU A 25 -26.81 -17.24 39.90
C GLU A 25 -25.77 -18.35 39.69
N LYS A 26 -24.92 -18.20 38.66
CA LYS A 26 -23.86 -19.17 38.35
C LYS A 26 -22.80 -19.14 39.46
N CYS A 27 -22.37 -17.96 39.86
CA CYS A 27 -21.36 -17.77 40.90
C CYS A 27 -21.85 -18.27 42.26
N ILE A 28 -23.10 -17.96 42.67
CA ILE A 28 -23.70 -18.47 43.91
C ILE A 28 -23.73 -19.99 43.92
N LYS A 29 -24.19 -20.61 42.82
CA LYS A 29 -24.24 -22.08 42.70
C LYS A 29 -22.85 -22.71 42.82
N ILE A 30 -21.85 -22.14 42.15
CA ILE A 30 -20.46 -22.62 42.19
C ILE A 30 -19.87 -22.50 43.59
N VAL A 31 -19.96 -21.32 44.21
CA VAL A 31 -19.45 -21.09 45.56
C VAL A 31 -20.09 -22.03 46.56
N HIS A 32 -21.42 -22.21 46.50
CA HIS A 32 -22.10 -23.13 47.40
C HIS A 32 -21.67 -24.59 47.16
N ARG A 33 -21.54 -25.01 45.90
CA ARG A 33 -21.08 -26.36 45.55
C ARG A 33 -19.69 -26.64 46.12
N THR A 34 -18.77 -25.69 46.00
CA THR A 34 -17.35 -25.83 46.38
C THR A 34 -17.13 -25.65 47.88
N THR A 35 -17.76 -24.66 48.50
CA THR A 35 -17.48 -24.27 49.90
C THR A 35 -18.52 -24.76 50.90
N LYS A 36 -19.67 -25.27 50.43
CA LYS A 36 -20.87 -25.62 51.23
C LYS A 36 -21.47 -24.45 52.02
N LYS A 37 -20.96 -23.23 51.84
CA LYS A 37 -21.46 -22.01 52.51
C LYS A 37 -22.47 -21.28 51.62
N LYS A 38 -23.39 -20.54 52.25
CA LYS A 38 -24.25 -19.57 51.56
C LYS A 38 -23.65 -18.19 51.76
N ILE A 39 -23.51 -17.44 50.68
CA ILE A 39 -23.12 -16.02 50.72
C ILE A 39 -24.40 -15.20 50.66
N ALA A 40 -24.48 -14.14 51.46
CA ALA A 40 -25.59 -13.22 51.42
C ALA A 40 -25.66 -12.50 50.06
N PRO A 41 -26.85 -12.25 49.48
CA PRO A 41 -26.97 -11.71 48.12
C PRO A 41 -26.24 -10.38 47.90
N ASP A 42 -26.27 -9.50 48.89
CA ASP A 42 -25.57 -8.21 48.93
C ASP A 42 -24.03 -8.38 48.83
N ARG A 43 -23.47 -9.30 49.61
CA ARG A 43 -22.04 -9.63 49.56
C ARG A 43 -21.64 -10.26 48.22
N MET A 44 -22.50 -11.07 47.64
CA MET A 44 -22.25 -11.62 46.31
C MET A 44 -22.27 -10.52 45.25
N GLU A 45 -23.23 -9.61 45.30
CA GLU A 45 -23.33 -8.49 44.35
C GLU A 45 -22.10 -7.56 44.42
N GLU A 46 -21.61 -7.27 45.62
CA GLU A 46 -20.36 -6.52 45.86
C GLU A 46 -19.17 -7.22 45.17
N ILE A 47 -18.96 -8.52 45.44
CA ILE A 47 -17.86 -9.31 44.85
C ILE A 47 -17.95 -9.31 43.32
N LEU A 48 -19.15 -9.50 42.77
CA LEU A 48 -19.33 -9.57 41.32
C LEU A 48 -19.09 -8.22 40.66
N THR A 49 -19.49 -7.11 41.31
CA THR A 49 -19.24 -5.77 40.78
C THR A 49 -17.75 -5.49 40.69
N ILE A 50 -16.99 -5.80 41.74
CA ILE A 50 -15.53 -5.66 41.76
C ILE A 50 -14.89 -6.56 40.69
N ALA A 51 -15.23 -7.84 40.67
CA ALA A 51 -14.66 -8.79 39.72
C ALA A 51 -14.95 -8.42 38.25
N LYS A 52 -16.13 -7.88 37.96
CA LYS A 52 -16.48 -7.38 36.62
C LYS A 52 -15.62 -6.17 36.25
N GLY A 53 -15.44 -5.23 37.17
CA GLY A 53 -14.62 -4.05 36.96
C GLY A 53 -13.15 -4.39 36.72
N GLU A 54 -12.55 -5.20 37.59
CA GLU A 54 -11.15 -5.63 37.46
C GLU A 54 -10.91 -6.42 36.18
N LEU A 55 -11.82 -7.34 35.82
CA LEU A 55 -11.71 -8.08 34.57
C LEU A 55 -11.81 -7.15 33.35
N GLN A 56 -12.73 -6.19 33.37
CA GLN A 56 -12.88 -5.23 32.28
C GLN A 56 -11.62 -4.38 32.11
N GLU A 57 -11.11 -3.83 33.21
CA GLU A 57 -9.90 -3.01 33.19
C GLU A 57 -8.68 -3.81 32.73
N SER A 58 -8.49 -5.01 33.27
CA SER A 58 -7.36 -5.88 32.91
C SER A 58 -7.37 -6.22 31.42
N VAL A 59 -8.53 -6.62 30.88
CA VAL A 59 -8.65 -6.96 29.45
C VAL A 59 -8.46 -5.73 28.57
N LEU A 60 -9.04 -4.58 28.92
CA LEU A 60 -8.87 -3.35 28.13
C LEU A 60 -7.41 -2.89 28.12
N ASN A 61 -6.70 -2.99 29.25
CA ASN A 61 -5.27 -2.68 29.32
C ASN A 61 -4.45 -3.62 28.44
N ALA A 62 -4.72 -4.93 28.47
CA ALA A 62 -4.05 -5.89 27.62
C ALA A 62 -4.31 -5.62 26.12
N VAL A 63 -5.55 -5.32 25.75
CA VAL A 63 -5.88 -4.94 24.36
C VAL A 63 -5.21 -3.64 23.94
N SER A 64 -5.17 -2.64 24.82
CA SER A 64 -4.48 -1.37 24.57
C SER A 64 -2.99 -1.59 24.29
N GLN A 65 -2.34 -2.47 25.06
CA GLN A 65 -0.95 -2.86 24.82
C GLN A 65 -0.75 -3.52 23.46
N VAL A 66 -1.62 -4.46 23.07
CA VAL A 66 -1.54 -5.09 21.73
C VAL A 66 -1.73 -4.06 20.62
N ILE A 67 -2.73 -3.17 20.76
CA ILE A 67 -2.99 -2.12 19.77
C ILE A 67 -1.79 -1.19 19.61
N HIS A 68 -1.08 -0.89 20.71
CA HIS A 68 0.10 -0.03 20.68
C HIS A 68 1.34 -0.76 20.15
N ASN A 69 1.65 -1.94 20.69
CA ASN A 69 2.86 -2.69 20.37
C ASN A 69 2.90 -3.18 18.92
N ASP A 70 1.74 -3.59 18.39
CA ASP A 70 1.64 -4.09 17.01
C ASP A 70 1.33 -2.96 16.01
N GLU A 71 1.40 -1.69 16.44
CA GLU A 71 1.14 -0.50 15.62
C GLU A 71 -0.21 -0.58 14.86
N VAL A 72 -1.21 -1.23 15.46
CA VAL A 72 -2.47 -1.60 14.77
C VAL A 72 -3.16 -0.37 14.21
N LEU A 73 -3.18 0.73 14.96
CA LEU A 73 -3.81 1.98 14.51
C LEU A 73 -3.12 2.56 13.28
N GLU A 74 -1.78 2.52 13.24
CA GLU A 74 -1.02 2.99 12.08
C GLU A 74 -1.27 2.09 10.87
N GLY A 75 -1.27 0.77 11.08
CA GLY A 75 -1.63 -0.20 10.04
C GLY A 75 -3.03 0.03 9.47
N MET A 76 -4.02 0.29 10.33
CA MET A 76 -5.39 0.61 9.90
C MET A 76 -5.47 1.91 9.10
N VAL A 77 -4.73 2.94 9.48
CA VAL A 77 -4.67 4.21 8.74
C VAL A 77 -4.02 4.01 7.37
N LYS A 78 -2.88 3.29 7.31
CA LYS A 78 -2.22 2.95 6.05
C LYS A 78 -3.15 2.16 5.12
N LEU A 79 -3.83 1.15 5.66
CA LEU A 79 -4.79 0.35 4.89
C LEU A 79 -5.96 1.19 4.37
N LYS A 80 -6.52 2.08 5.21
CA LYS A 80 -7.59 3.00 4.81
C LYS A 80 -7.15 3.88 3.65
N ASN A 81 -5.96 4.49 3.74
CA ASN A 81 -5.42 5.33 2.69
C ASN A 81 -5.22 4.55 1.38
N LEU A 82 -4.77 3.29 1.46
CA LEU A 82 -4.66 2.41 0.29
C LEU A 82 -6.03 2.12 -0.34
N ILE A 83 -7.06 1.84 0.47
CA ILE A 83 -8.43 1.59 -0.02
C ILE A 83 -8.99 2.85 -0.68
N GLU A 84 -8.82 4.02 -0.06
CA GLU A 84 -9.32 5.30 -0.60
C GLU A 84 -8.58 5.73 -1.86
N GLY A 85 -7.29 5.42 -1.97
CA GLY A 85 -6.47 5.68 -3.16
C GLY A 85 -6.65 4.65 -4.29
N SER A 86 -7.34 3.54 -4.05
CA SER A 86 -7.55 2.47 -5.04
C SER A 86 -8.77 2.75 -5.92
N SER A 87 -8.65 2.45 -7.22
CA SER A 87 -9.81 2.49 -8.13
C SER A 87 -10.83 1.42 -7.73
N LYS A 88 -12.10 1.81 -7.60
CA LYS A 88 -13.20 0.90 -7.26
C LYS A 88 -13.59 -0.03 -8.41
N GLU A 89 -13.15 0.29 -9.63
CA GLU A 89 -13.56 -0.39 -10.87
C GLU A 89 -12.58 -1.49 -11.28
N VAL A 90 -11.37 -1.49 -10.73
CA VAL A 90 -10.32 -2.46 -11.08
C VAL A 90 -10.20 -3.51 -9.99
N THR A 91 -10.41 -4.77 -10.35
CA THR A 91 -10.09 -5.89 -9.47
C THR A 91 -8.57 -6.00 -9.39
N GLY A 92 -7.98 -5.54 -8.28
CA GLY A 92 -6.54 -5.63 -8.08
C GLY A 92 -6.06 -7.08 -8.11
N TRP A 93 -4.85 -7.30 -8.63
CA TRP A 93 -4.21 -8.62 -8.64
C TRP A 93 -4.17 -9.24 -7.24
N ARG A 94 -4.27 -10.57 -7.17
CA ARG A 94 -4.21 -11.36 -5.93
C ARG A 94 -3.28 -12.56 -6.15
N PRO A 95 -2.50 -12.95 -5.13
CA PRO A 95 -1.69 -14.17 -5.20
C PRO A 95 -2.58 -15.38 -5.49
N SER A 96 -2.16 -16.16 -6.47
CA SER A 96 -2.76 -17.43 -6.86
C SER A 96 -2.34 -18.58 -5.94
N GLY A 97 -1.23 -18.42 -5.23
CA GLY A 97 -0.57 -19.50 -4.47
C GLY A 97 0.40 -20.33 -5.31
N ILE A 98 0.57 -19.99 -6.60
CA ILE A 98 1.56 -20.59 -7.49
C ILE A 98 2.77 -19.65 -7.53
N PRO A 99 3.94 -20.03 -6.97
CA PRO A 99 5.07 -19.11 -6.82
C PRO A 99 5.55 -18.47 -8.13
N SER A 100 5.55 -19.22 -9.24
CA SER A 100 5.95 -18.67 -10.54
C SER A 100 5.05 -17.54 -11.00
N ASP A 101 3.74 -17.75 -10.87
CA ASP A 101 2.71 -16.83 -11.35
C ASP A 101 2.63 -15.61 -10.43
N ASP A 102 2.86 -15.82 -9.14
CA ASP A 102 2.88 -14.76 -8.14
C ASP A 102 4.10 -13.85 -8.25
N ILE A 103 5.27 -14.43 -8.51
CA ILE A 103 6.48 -13.66 -8.82
C ILE A 103 6.31 -12.89 -10.12
N ALA A 104 5.80 -13.54 -11.17
CA ALA A 104 5.58 -12.90 -12.47
C ALA A 104 4.57 -11.73 -12.34
N GLY A 105 3.43 -11.97 -11.70
CA GLY A 105 2.41 -10.94 -11.47
C GLY A 105 2.92 -9.75 -10.64
N HIS A 106 3.76 -10.00 -9.64
CA HIS A 106 4.37 -8.94 -8.83
C HIS A 106 5.40 -8.10 -9.62
N LEU A 107 6.17 -8.74 -10.50
CA LEU A 107 7.20 -8.05 -11.30
C LEU A 107 6.64 -7.36 -12.54
N GLN A 108 5.46 -7.76 -13.01
CA GLN A 108 4.85 -7.29 -14.24
C GLN A 108 4.75 -5.75 -14.33
N PRO A 109 4.31 -5.02 -13.28
CA PRO A 109 4.26 -3.54 -13.33
C PRO A 109 5.65 -2.91 -13.50
N VAL A 110 6.68 -3.49 -12.87
CA VAL A 110 8.06 -3.01 -12.99
C VAL A 110 8.57 -3.24 -14.40
N MET A 111 8.30 -4.42 -14.96
CA MET A 111 8.67 -4.77 -16.34
C MET A 111 8.01 -3.82 -17.36
N PHE A 112 6.72 -3.52 -17.22
CA PHE A 112 6.02 -2.59 -18.10
C PHE A 112 6.60 -1.18 -18.03
N ASN A 113 6.96 -0.68 -16.85
CA ASN A 113 7.62 0.62 -16.72
C ASN A 113 8.99 0.64 -17.42
N ILE A 114 9.79 -0.42 -17.26
CA ILE A 114 11.08 -0.55 -17.95
C ILE A 114 10.87 -0.57 -19.48
N GLU A 115 9.89 -1.33 -19.96
CA GLU A 115 9.56 -1.41 -21.38
C GLU A 115 9.15 -0.04 -21.95
N GLU A 116 8.27 0.69 -21.27
CA GLU A 116 7.90 2.06 -21.68
C GLU A 116 9.11 2.99 -21.73
N ASN A 117 10.00 2.92 -20.75
CA ASN A 117 11.19 3.77 -20.71
C ASN A 117 12.15 3.46 -21.86
N LEU A 118 12.31 2.17 -22.20
CA LEU A 118 13.11 1.75 -23.35
C LEU A 118 12.49 2.21 -24.67
N ILE A 119 11.17 2.14 -24.82
CA ILE A 119 10.46 2.65 -25.99
C ILE A 119 10.68 4.17 -26.12
N ARG A 120 10.53 4.93 -25.03
CA ARG A 120 10.78 6.38 -25.02
C ARG A 120 12.23 6.71 -25.39
N LEU A 121 13.20 5.93 -24.89
CA LEU A 121 14.60 6.10 -25.24
C LEU A 121 14.86 5.82 -26.72
N ARG A 122 14.26 4.75 -27.26
CA ARG A 122 14.39 4.40 -28.69
C ARG A 122 13.91 5.54 -29.57
N PHE A 123 12.72 6.09 -29.32
CA PHE A 123 12.20 7.22 -30.08
C PHE A 123 13.09 8.46 -30.02
N ARG A 124 13.70 8.73 -28.86
CA ARG A 124 14.65 9.84 -28.71
C ARG A 124 15.90 9.63 -29.59
N LEU A 125 16.46 8.42 -29.58
CA LEU A 125 17.64 8.09 -30.36
C LEU A 125 17.35 8.10 -31.87
N GLU A 126 16.19 7.59 -32.30
CA GLU A 126 15.75 7.66 -33.70
C GLU A 126 15.66 9.11 -34.18
N ALA A 127 15.07 10.00 -33.38
CA ALA A 127 14.99 11.43 -33.70
C ALA A 127 16.38 12.09 -33.78
N GLU A 128 17.31 11.74 -32.90
CA GLU A 128 18.68 12.25 -32.96
C GLU A 128 19.44 11.76 -34.19
N ILE A 129 19.28 10.49 -34.56
CA ILE A 129 19.87 9.91 -35.77
C ILE A 129 19.34 10.64 -37.00
N GLU A 130 18.03 10.86 -37.08
CA GLU A 130 17.41 11.56 -38.21
C GLU A 130 17.89 13.01 -38.30
N LYS A 131 17.97 13.70 -37.17
CA LYS A 131 18.54 15.06 -37.10
C LYS A 131 19.99 15.10 -37.60
N LYS A 132 20.82 14.12 -37.20
CA LYS A 132 22.22 14.03 -37.66
C LYS A 132 22.30 13.72 -39.16
N ARG A 133 21.47 12.80 -39.68
CA ARG A 133 21.40 12.50 -41.12
C ARG A 133 21.08 13.73 -41.94
N ASN A 134 20.07 14.49 -41.53
CA ASN A 134 19.69 15.74 -42.20
C ASN A 134 20.82 16.77 -42.16
N PHE A 135 21.48 16.93 -41.01
CA PHE A 135 22.63 17.82 -40.89
C PHE A 135 23.79 17.44 -41.82
N TYR A 136 24.14 16.15 -41.91
CA TYR A 136 25.19 15.68 -42.82
C TYR A 136 24.82 15.92 -44.28
N LYS A 137 23.59 15.61 -44.67
CA LYS A 137 23.09 15.83 -46.03
C LYS A 137 23.13 17.32 -46.41
N GLU A 138 22.65 18.20 -45.55
CA GLU A 138 22.71 19.65 -45.78
C GLU A 138 24.15 20.16 -45.91
N THR A 139 25.08 19.61 -45.13
CA THR A 139 26.49 19.99 -45.17
C THR A 139 27.14 19.51 -46.47
N GLU A 140 26.83 18.29 -46.90
CA GLU A 140 27.30 17.74 -48.18
C GLU A 140 26.75 18.55 -49.37
N ASP A 141 25.44 18.84 -49.37
CA ASP A 141 24.79 19.63 -50.41
C ASP A 141 25.43 21.03 -50.54
N LYS A 142 25.73 21.69 -49.40
CA LYS A 142 26.44 22.98 -49.38
C LYS A 142 27.86 22.87 -49.92
N ALA A 143 28.60 21.85 -49.53
CA ALA A 143 29.97 21.64 -50.01
C ALA A 143 30.00 21.40 -51.53
N GLN A 144 29.08 20.58 -52.05
CA GLN A 144 28.95 20.35 -53.50
C GLN A 144 28.57 21.62 -54.25
N ALA A 145 27.68 22.45 -53.71
CA ALA A 145 27.32 23.75 -54.30
C ALA A 145 28.54 24.68 -54.39
N MET A 146 29.30 24.83 -53.30
CA MET A 146 30.52 25.65 -53.28
C MET A 146 31.57 25.16 -54.29
N MET A 147 31.76 23.84 -54.43
CA MET A 147 32.69 23.29 -55.42
C MET A 147 32.25 23.60 -56.87
N ARG A 148 30.95 23.55 -57.16
CA ARG A 148 30.42 23.92 -58.49
C ARG A 148 30.61 25.40 -58.79
N GLU A 149 30.35 26.28 -57.81
CA GLU A 149 30.59 27.72 -57.95
C GLU A 149 32.08 28.06 -58.16
N ALA A 150 32.98 27.40 -57.42
CA ALA A 150 34.42 27.55 -57.60
C ALA A 150 34.90 27.07 -58.99
N ALA A 151 34.36 25.96 -59.49
CA ALA A 151 34.66 25.44 -60.82
C ALA A 151 34.18 26.39 -61.95
N LEU A 152 33.01 27.01 -61.78
CA LEU A 152 32.48 28.01 -62.72
C LEU A 152 33.34 29.29 -62.72
N SER A 153 33.76 29.75 -61.54
CA SER A 153 34.59 30.95 -61.40
C SER A 153 35.97 30.78 -62.03
N ASN A 154 36.59 29.61 -61.91
CA ASN A 154 37.90 29.32 -62.53
C ASN A 154 37.85 29.22 -64.07
N ASN A 155 36.71 28.86 -64.67
CA ASN A 155 36.55 28.79 -66.12
C ASN A 155 36.39 30.16 -66.80
N ILE A 156 36.05 31.21 -66.04
CA ILE A 156 35.91 32.59 -66.55
C ILE A 156 37.28 33.31 -66.61
N VAL A 157 38.30 32.81 -65.89
CA VAL A 157 39.61 33.49 -65.71
C VAL A 157 40.72 32.91 -66.62
N ARG A 158 40.39 32.13 -67.66
CA ARG A 158 41.36 31.82 -68.73
C ARG A 158 41.25 32.86 -69.84
N PRO A 159 42.21 33.79 -70.00
CA PRO A 159 42.26 34.60 -71.19
C PRO A 159 42.59 33.69 -72.38
N LEU A 160 41.82 33.82 -73.46
CA LEU A 160 42.18 33.22 -74.74
C LEU A 160 43.47 33.88 -75.26
N PRO A 161 44.36 33.10 -75.91
CA PRO A 161 45.60 33.62 -76.50
C PRO A 161 45.35 34.65 -77.61
#